data_AF-A0A4Q0P321-F1
#
_entry.id   AF-A0A4Q0P321-F1
#
_cell.length_a   1.000
_cell.length_b   1.000
_cell.length_c   1.000
_cell.angle_alpha   90.00
_cell.angle_beta   90.00
_cell.angle_gamma   90.00
#
_symmetry.space_group_name_H-M   'P 1'
#
loop_
_entity.id
_entity.type
_entity.pdbx_description
1 polymer ?
#
loop_
_entity_poly.entity_id
_entity_poly.type
_entity_poly.pdbx_seq_one_letter_code
_entity_poly.pdbx_strand_id
1 'polypeptide(L)'
;MFQIDQTIVSEEVIQKDFVCNLSACKGECCVAGEAGAPLEPNEVAILKAIYPKVKPFLREEGIAAIEAQGTHIETDLEELETPLVNGAECAYVTFTKEGVASCGIEDAYNAGEVDFRKPISCHLYPVRLQEYSKFTAVNYHKWPICDDACSLGKELQVPVYKFTKEALIRKFGEQWYEELEAVADHFRKD
;
A
#
# COMPACT_ATOMS: atom_id res chain seq x y z
N MET A 1 -3.26 -22.10 2.96
CA MET A 1 -2.67 -21.30 1.86
C MET A 1 -2.95 -22.04 0.55
N PHE A 2 -3.04 -21.33 -0.57
CA PHE A 2 -3.28 -21.92 -1.88
C PHE A 2 -2.41 -21.22 -2.94
N GLN A 3 -2.26 -21.83 -4.11
CA GLN A 3 -1.43 -21.31 -5.19
C GLN A 3 -2.31 -20.73 -6.31
N ILE A 4 -1.92 -19.57 -6.82
CA ILE A 4 -2.41 -18.97 -8.07
C ILE A 4 -1.18 -18.58 -8.88
N ASP A 5 -1.01 -19.09 -10.09
CA ASP A 5 0.20 -18.93 -10.90
C ASP A 5 1.51 -19.19 -10.10
N GLN A 6 2.37 -18.17 -9.98
CA GLN A 6 3.61 -18.18 -9.21
C GLN A 6 3.45 -17.53 -7.83
N THR A 7 2.22 -17.45 -7.30
CA THR A 7 1.95 -16.87 -5.99
C THR A 7 1.46 -17.91 -5.00
N ILE A 8 1.86 -17.80 -3.73
CA ILE A 8 1.31 -18.57 -2.61
C ILE A 8 0.52 -17.62 -1.73
N VAL A 9 -0.80 -17.76 -1.74
CA VAL A 9 -1.74 -16.85 -1.09
C VAL A 9 -2.20 -17.42 0.25
N SER A 10 -2.12 -16.62 1.31
CA SER A 10 -2.70 -16.95 2.61
C SER A 10 -4.23 -16.96 2.53
N GLU A 11 -4.86 -17.97 3.13
CA GLU A 11 -6.33 -18.05 3.24
C GLU A 11 -6.91 -16.86 4.02
N GLU A 12 -6.11 -16.22 4.86
CA GLU A 12 -6.52 -15.02 5.59
C GLU A 12 -6.85 -13.85 4.67
N VAL A 13 -6.32 -13.81 3.44
CA VAL A 13 -6.67 -12.80 2.44
C VAL A 13 -8.15 -12.95 1.99
N ILE A 14 -8.69 -14.16 2.08
CA ILE A 14 -10.11 -14.47 1.79
C ILE A 14 -10.96 -14.39 3.06
N GLN A 15 -10.45 -14.91 4.18
CA GLN A 15 -11.22 -15.14 5.41
C GLN A 15 -11.32 -13.92 6.34
N LYS A 16 -10.38 -12.97 6.25
CA LYS A 16 -10.40 -11.77 7.10
C LYS A 16 -11.17 -10.66 6.41
N ASP A 17 -11.93 -9.93 7.20
CA ASP A 17 -12.58 -8.69 6.78
C ASP A 17 -11.74 -7.47 7.15
N PHE A 18 -11.74 -6.48 6.27
CA PHE A 18 -11.01 -5.24 6.46
C PHE A 18 -11.62 -4.10 5.65
N VAL A 19 -11.82 -2.95 6.29
CA VAL A 19 -12.11 -1.68 5.61
C VAL A 19 -11.32 -0.57 6.30
N CYS A 20 -10.47 0.13 5.55
CA CYS A 20 -9.70 1.24 6.11
C CYS A 20 -10.63 2.33 6.68
N ASN A 21 -10.40 2.73 7.94
CA ASN A 21 -11.15 3.79 8.60
C ASN A 21 -10.24 4.97 8.93
N LEU A 22 -9.93 5.79 7.91
CA LEU A 22 -9.10 6.99 8.07
C LEU A 22 -9.70 8.00 9.06
N SER A 23 -11.03 8.03 9.21
CA SER A 23 -11.69 8.89 10.19
C SER A 23 -11.33 8.51 11.63
N ALA A 24 -11.12 7.21 11.89
CA ALA A 24 -10.72 6.68 13.19
C ALA A 24 -9.19 6.71 13.39
N CYS A 25 -8.42 6.12 12.47
CA CYS A 25 -6.97 5.97 12.65
C CYS A 25 -6.15 7.17 12.18
N LYS A 26 -6.77 8.16 11.52
CA LYS A 26 -6.10 9.37 10.97
C LYS A 26 -4.94 9.08 10.01
N GLY A 27 -4.85 7.86 9.49
CA GLY A 27 -3.78 7.43 8.58
C GLY A 27 -2.45 7.14 9.28
N GLU A 28 -2.50 6.69 10.55
CA GLU A 28 -1.35 6.29 11.37
C GLU A 28 -0.33 5.41 10.63
N CYS A 29 -0.77 4.57 9.69
CA CYS A 29 0.11 3.72 8.90
C CYS A 29 1.12 4.48 8.01
N CYS A 30 0.92 5.77 7.79
CA CYS A 30 1.84 6.65 7.04
C CYS A 30 2.77 7.47 7.96
N VAL A 31 2.57 7.39 9.29
CA VAL A 31 3.20 8.23 10.31
C VAL A 31 4.02 7.40 11.29
N ALA A 32 3.50 6.26 11.73
CA ALA A 32 4.07 5.41 12.78
C ALA A 32 5.02 4.31 12.26
N GLY A 33 5.43 4.37 11.00
CA GLY A 33 6.38 3.43 10.43
C GLY A 33 7.80 3.72 10.87
N GLU A 34 8.59 2.68 11.10
CA GLU A 34 10.06 2.80 11.31
C GLU A 34 10.84 2.66 9.99
N ALA A 35 10.13 2.39 8.89
CA ALA A 35 10.67 2.16 7.55
C ALA A 35 9.77 2.82 6.49
N GLY A 36 10.37 3.09 5.34
CA GLY A 36 9.66 3.61 4.18
C GLY A 36 8.65 2.61 3.61
N ALA A 37 7.79 3.08 2.72
CA ALA A 37 6.99 2.17 1.92
C ALA A 37 7.92 1.43 0.94
N PRO A 38 7.94 0.08 0.91
CA PRO A 38 8.73 -0.67 -0.04
C PRO A 38 8.36 -0.32 -1.48
N LEU A 39 9.35 -0.25 -2.37
CA LEU A 39 9.18 0.14 -3.76
C LEU A 39 9.64 -0.98 -4.68
N GLU A 40 8.93 -1.15 -5.79
CA GLU A 40 9.44 -1.97 -6.88
C GLU A 40 10.47 -1.20 -7.73
N PRO A 41 11.44 -1.87 -8.36
CA PRO A 41 12.46 -1.20 -9.17
C PRO A 41 11.90 -0.30 -10.28
N ASN A 42 10.77 -0.67 -10.90
CA ASN A 42 10.07 0.14 -11.88
C ASN A 42 9.43 1.40 -11.28
N GLU A 43 8.99 1.35 -10.02
CA GLU A 43 8.40 2.51 -9.33
C GLU A 43 9.44 3.60 -9.07
N VAL A 44 10.70 3.24 -8.83
CA VAL A 44 11.79 4.21 -8.61
C VAL A 44 11.94 5.19 -9.78
N ALA A 45 11.94 4.67 -11.02
CA ALA A 45 12.06 5.51 -12.20
C ALA A 45 10.83 6.44 -12.35
N ILE A 46 9.65 5.93 -12.03
CA ILE A 46 8.41 6.70 -12.08
C ILE A 46 8.44 7.81 -11.04
N LEU A 47 8.81 7.53 -9.78
CA LEU A 47 8.89 8.52 -8.71
C LEU A 47 9.82 9.67 -9.07
N LYS A 48 10.98 9.38 -9.67
CA LYS A 48 11.89 10.42 -10.18
C LYS A 48 11.24 11.29 -11.24
N ALA A 49 10.53 10.68 -12.19
CA ALA A 49 9.90 11.39 -13.30
C ALA A 49 8.73 12.27 -12.85
N ILE A 50 7.90 11.79 -11.91
CA ILE A 50 6.70 12.50 -11.47
C ILE A 50 6.98 13.54 -10.37
N TYR A 51 8.12 13.46 -9.67
CA TYR A 51 8.40 14.31 -8.52
C TYR A 51 8.17 15.81 -8.75
N PRO A 52 8.59 16.44 -9.87
CA PRO A 52 8.32 17.86 -10.10
C PRO A 52 6.83 18.22 -10.07
N LYS A 53 5.96 17.30 -10.47
CA LYS A 53 4.50 17.47 -10.46
C LYS A 53 3.85 17.07 -9.13
N VAL A 54 4.47 16.15 -8.39
CA VAL A 54 4.03 15.74 -7.06
C VAL A 54 4.43 16.77 -6.01
N LYS A 55 5.58 17.44 -6.17
CA LYS A 55 6.15 18.39 -5.22
C LYS A 55 5.15 19.44 -4.69
N PRO A 56 4.26 20.06 -5.50
CA PRO A 56 3.27 21.02 -5.01
C PRO A 56 2.20 20.44 -4.06
N PHE A 57 2.05 19.11 -4.02
CA PHE A 57 1.13 18.40 -3.13
C PHE A 57 1.76 17.99 -1.80
N LEU A 58 3.06 18.24 -1.64
CA LEU A 58 3.84 17.84 -0.47
C LEU A 58 4.00 18.99 0.51
N ARG A 59 4.14 18.62 1.78
CA ARG A 59 4.57 19.52 2.85
C ARG A 59 6.05 19.85 2.76
N GLU A 60 6.47 20.96 3.36
CA GLU A 60 7.84 21.45 3.30
C GLU A 60 8.85 20.44 3.84
N GLU A 61 8.53 19.73 4.93
CA GLU A 61 9.44 18.74 5.52
C GLU A 61 9.62 17.51 4.62
N GLY A 62 8.54 17.09 3.94
CA GLY A 62 8.58 16.01 2.97
C GLY A 62 9.41 16.36 1.74
N ILE A 63 9.25 17.60 1.24
CA ILE A 63 10.09 18.15 0.16
C ILE A 63 11.56 18.14 0.58
N ALA A 64 11.88 18.67 1.76
CA ALA A 64 13.24 18.73 2.26
C ALA A 64 13.87 17.33 2.40
N ALA A 65 13.12 16.34 2.89
CA ALA A 65 13.59 14.96 2.99
C ALA A 65 13.87 14.35 1.61
N ILE A 66 12.97 14.54 0.64
CA ILE A 66 13.16 14.04 -0.73
C ILE A 66 14.33 14.73 -1.44
N GLU A 67 14.53 16.03 -1.22
CA GLU A 67 15.67 16.75 -1.83
C GLU A 67 17.01 16.33 -1.21
N ALA A 68 17.04 15.98 0.06
CA ALA A 68 18.24 15.52 0.74
C ALA A 68 18.59 14.05 0.45
N GLN A 69 17.58 13.18 0.38
CA GLN A 69 17.76 11.71 0.31
C GLN A 69 17.52 11.15 -1.10
N GLY A 70 16.76 11.87 -1.93
CA GLY A 70 16.24 11.39 -3.21
C GLY A 70 14.75 11.00 -3.12
N THR A 71 14.13 10.70 -4.27
CA THR A 71 12.72 10.27 -4.35
C THR A 71 12.46 8.85 -3.81
N HIS A 72 13.52 8.17 -3.43
CA HIS A 72 13.59 6.82 -2.89
C HIS A 72 14.97 6.70 -2.23
N ILE A 73 15.10 5.75 -1.32
CA ILE A 73 16.39 5.32 -0.76
C ILE A 73 16.58 3.83 -1.01
N GLU A 74 17.82 3.40 -0.94
CA GLU A 74 18.21 2.00 -0.89
C GLU A 74 18.76 1.74 0.52
N THR A 75 18.22 0.74 1.21
CA THR A 75 18.64 0.40 2.58
C THR A 75 19.94 -0.40 2.58
N ASP A 76 20.53 -0.61 3.76
CA ASP A 76 21.72 -1.46 3.93
C ASP A 76 21.49 -2.93 3.51
N LEU A 77 20.23 -3.34 3.30
CA LEU A 77 19.84 -4.66 2.81
C LEU A 77 19.56 -4.69 1.30
N GLU A 78 19.93 -3.63 0.56
CA GLU A 78 19.67 -3.47 -0.88
C GLU A 78 18.16 -3.44 -1.20
N GLU A 79 17.32 -3.02 -0.23
CA GLU A 79 15.88 -2.87 -0.41
C GLU A 79 15.53 -1.42 -0.77
N LEU A 80 14.57 -1.23 -1.67
CA LEU A 80 14.13 0.08 -2.12
C LEU A 80 12.92 0.53 -1.32
N GLU A 81 12.95 1.75 -0.78
CA GLU A 81 11.82 2.31 -0.05
C GLU A 81 11.68 3.82 -0.21
N THR A 82 10.51 4.36 0.14
CA THR A 82 10.30 5.82 0.18
C THR A 82 11.10 6.46 1.31
N PRO A 83 11.72 7.64 1.13
CA PRO A 83 12.42 8.35 2.19
C PRO A 83 11.48 8.73 3.34
N LEU A 84 12.06 8.91 4.52
CA LEU A 84 11.36 9.34 5.72
C LEU A 84 11.78 10.75 6.14
N VAL A 85 10.85 11.49 6.74
CA VAL A 85 11.12 12.73 7.47
C VAL A 85 11.60 12.36 8.87
N ASN A 86 12.86 12.69 9.17
CA ASN A 86 13.48 12.44 10.47
C ASN A 86 13.38 10.97 10.95
N GLY A 87 13.34 10.00 10.02
CA GLY A 87 13.26 8.57 10.34
C GLY A 87 11.90 8.10 10.88
N ALA A 88 10.83 8.86 10.68
CA ALA A 88 9.48 8.48 11.13
C ALA A 88 8.46 8.54 9.99
N GLU A 89 7.98 9.74 9.66
CA GLU A 89 6.87 9.91 8.71
C GLU A 89 7.32 9.71 7.27
N CYS A 90 6.52 9.07 6.42
CA CYS A 90 6.83 8.99 4.98
C CYS A 90 6.97 10.41 4.38
N ALA A 91 8.01 10.67 3.59
CA ALA A 91 8.21 12.00 3.01
C ALA A 91 7.12 12.41 2.00
N TYR A 92 6.35 11.44 1.51
CA TYR A 92 5.20 11.69 0.64
C TYR A 92 3.88 11.88 1.41
N VAL A 93 3.91 11.83 2.75
CA VAL A 93 2.71 12.08 3.57
C VAL A 93 2.39 13.57 3.57
N THR A 94 1.11 13.88 3.48
CA THR A 94 0.53 15.20 3.67
C THR A 94 -0.67 15.07 4.62
N PHE A 95 -1.27 16.18 5.03
CA PHE A 95 -2.39 16.18 5.96
C PHE A 95 -3.52 17.05 5.46
N THR A 96 -4.75 16.56 5.57
CA THR A 96 -5.93 17.39 5.30
C THR A 96 -6.06 18.47 6.37
N LYS A 97 -6.97 19.44 6.16
CA LYS A 97 -7.23 20.51 7.15
C LYS A 97 -7.71 19.96 8.50
N GLU A 98 -8.31 18.78 8.50
CA GLU A 98 -8.82 18.05 9.65
C GLU A 98 -7.74 17.15 10.30
N GLY A 99 -6.49 17.21 9.83
CA GLY A 99 -5.36 16.46 10.38
C GLY A 99 -5.34 14.97 9.99
N VAL A 100 -6.06 14.57 8.93
CA VAL A 100 -6.03 13.19 8.43
C VAL A 100 -4.86 13.03 7.47
N ALA A 101 -4.01 12.03 7.66
CA ALA A 101 -2.92 11.77 6.73
C ALA A 101 -3.42 11.36 5.35
N SER A 102 -2.84 11.94 4.31
CA SER A 102 -2.99 11.60 2.89
C SER A 102 -1.61 11.36 2.27
N CYS A 103 -1.60 10.88 1.03
CA CYS A 103 -0.38 10.70 0.24
C CYS A 103 -0.37 11.72 -0.90
N GLY A 104 0.64 12.59 -0.96
CA GLY A 104 0.73 13.60 -2.01
C GLY A 104 0.86 13.03 -3.43
N ILE A 105 1.35 11.78 -3.58
CA ILE A 105 1.33 11.08 -4.88
C ILE A 105 -0.11 10.75 -5.27
N GLU A 106 -0.93 10.24 -4.34
CA GLU A 106 -2.33 9.93 -4.61
C GLU A 106 -3.14 11.22 -4.84
N ASP A 107 -2.83 12.29 -4.11
CA ASP A 107 -3.48 13.59 -4.30
C ASP A 107 -3.16 14.18 -5.69
N ALA A 108 -1.91 14.08 -6.14
CA ALA A 108 -1.51 14.48 -7.50
C ALA A 108 -2.20 13.63 -8.58
N TYR A 109 -2.34 12.33 -8.35
CA TYR A 109 -3.09 11.44 -9.24
C TYR A 109 -4.58 11.81 -9.31
N ASN A 110 -5.21 12.03 -8.16
CA ASN A 110 -6.62 12.44 -8.07
C ASN A 110 -6.87 13.81 -8.72
N ALA A 111 -5.87 14.68 -8.74
CA ALA A 111 -5.89 15.96 -9.45
C ALA A 111 -5.64 15.83 -10.98
N GLY A 112 -5.25 14.64 -11.47
CA GLY A 112 -4.93 14.41 -12.88
C GLY A 112 -3.56 14.94 -13.32
N GLU A 113 -2.68 15.29 -12.38
CA GLU A 113 -1.34 15.81 -12.69
C GLU A 113 -0.37 14.69 -13.10
N VAL A 114 -0.59 13.48 -12.59
CA VAL A 114 0.23 12.29 -12.82
C VAL A 114 -0.66 11.06 -13.05
N ASP A 115 -0.19 10.12 -13.88
CA ASP A 115 -0.89 8.85 -14.15
C ASP A 115 -0.51 7.73 -13.17
N PHE A 116 0.31 8.05 -12.16
CA PHE A 116 0.80 7.11 -11.17
C PHE A 116 0.14 7.35 -9.81
N ARG A 117 -0.56 6.33 -9.32
CA ARG A 117 -1.10 6.27 -7.93
C ARG A 117 0.03 6.07 -6.93
N LYS A 118 -0.29 6.03 -5.64
CA LYS A 118 0.68 5.65 -4.59
C LYS A 118 1.40 4.31 -4.89
N PRO A 119 2.56 4.06 -4.27
CA PRO A 119 3.29 2.80 -4.42
C PRO A 119 2.41 1.57 -4.22
N ILE A 120 2.68 0.50 -4.97
CA ILE A 120 1.86 -0.70 -4.95
C ILE A 120 1.81 -1.33 -3.56
N SER A 121 2.91 -1.27 -2.81
CA SER A 121 2.99 -1.73 -1.41
C SER A 121 2.01 -0.97 -0.50
N CYS A 122 1.85 0.34 -0.67
CA CYS A 122 0.86 1.12 0.05
C CYS A 122 -0.56 0.77 -0.38
N HIS A 123 -0.80 0.63 -1.69
CA HIS A 123 -2.13 0.37 -2.24
C HIS A 123 -2.66 -1.03 -1.87
N LEU A 124 -1.77 -2.02 -1.76
CA LEU A 124 -2.12 -3.40 -1.39
C LEU A 124 -2.46 -3.57 0.09
N TYR A 125 -2.10 -2.64 0.97
CA TYR A 125 -2.31 -2.82 2.41
C TYR A 125 -3.80 -3.07 2.74
N PRO A 126 -4.15 -4.12 3.53
CA PRO A 126 -3.30 -4.91 4.43
C PRO A 126 -2.64 -6.15 3.81
N VAL A 127 -2.70 -6.33 2.50
CA VAL A 127 -1.93 -7.37 1.80
C VAL A 127 -0.46 -6.95 1.70
N ARG A 128 0.43 -7.86 2.08
CA ARG A 128 1.89 -7.72 1.98
C ARG A 128 2.45 -8.83 1.12
N LEU A 129 3.40 -8.44 0.27
CA LEU A 129 4.08 -9.35 -0.63
C LEU A 129 5.47 -9.65 -0.08
N GLN A 130 5.88 -10.91 -0.22
CA GLN A 130 7.24 -11.32 0.03
C GLN A 130 7.74 -12.11 -1.17
N GLU A 131 8.76 -11.57 -1.84
CA GLU A 131 9.33 -12.17 -3.04
C GLU A 131 10.33 -13.26 -2.67
N TYR A 132 10.18 -14.44 -3.25
CA TYR A 132 11.15 -15.54 -3.19
C TYR A 132 11.64 -15.86 -4.60
N SER A 133 12.77 -16.57 -4.70
CA SER A 133 13.39 -16.93 -5.99
C SER A 133 12.47 -17.69 -6.97
N LYS A 134 11.38 -18.30 -6.50
CA LYS A 134 10.48 -19.13 -7.30
C LYS A 134 9.01 -18.73 -7.24
N PHE A 135 8.62 -17.89 -6.29
CA PHE A 135 7.22 -17.53 -6.06
C PHE A 135 7.13 -16.25 -5.22
N THR A 136 5.96 -15.62 -5.25
CA THR A 136 5.62 -14.49 -4.37
C THR A 136 4.64 -14.95 -3.29
N ALA A 137 4.95 -14.78 -2.02
CA ALA A 137 3.97 -14.99 -0.96
C ALA A 137 3.06 -13.76 -0.82
N VAL A 138 1.75 -14.00 -0.74
CA VAL A 138 0.72 -12.97 -0.62
C VAL A 138 0.02 -13.16 0.72
N ASN A 139 0.35 -12.31 1.68
CA ASN A 139 -0.07 -12.48 3.07
C ASN A 139 -0.96 -11.33 3.55
N TYR A 140 -1.93 -11.66 4.40
CA TYR A 140 -2.60 -10.65 5.21
C TYR A 140 -1.67 -10.21 6.35
N HIS A 141 -1.45 -8.91 6.49
CA HIS A 141 -0.68 -8.35 7.58
C HIS A 141 -1.61 -7.74 8.63
N LYS A 142 -1.55 -8.28 9.86
CA LYS A 142 -2.26 -7.71 11.00
C LYS A 142 -1.35 -6.76 11.78
N TRP A 143 -1.62 -5.47 11.69
CA TRP A 143 -0.95 -4.45 12.49
C TRP A 143 -1.93 -3.86 13.53
N PRO A 144 -1.61 -3.87 14.84
CA PRO A 144 -2.48 -3.29 15.88
C PRO A 144 -3.01 -1.87 15.61
N ILE A 145 -2.28 -1.01 14.90
CA ILE A 145 -2.77 0.34 14.55
C ILE A 145 -4.00 0.32 13.62
N CYS A 146 -4.34 -0.85 13.06
CA CYS A 146 -5.47 -1.08 12.16
C CYS A 146 -6.62 -1.85 12.82
N ASP A 147 -6.65 -1.96 14.15
CA ASP A 147 -7.72 -2.68 14.86
C ASP A 147 -9.11 -2.06 14.61
N ASP A 148 -9.20 -0.73 14.45
CA ASP A 148 -10.44 -0.05 14.06
C ASP A 148 -10.89 -0.42 12.64
N ALA A 149 -9.94 -0.58 11.72
CA ALA A 149 -10.21 -1.02 10.34
C ALA A 149 -10.66 -2.48 10.26
N CYS A 150 -10.11 -3.33 11.14
CA CYS A 150 -10.55 -4.72 11.29
C CYS A 150 -11.97 -4.80 11.88
N SER A 151 -12.29 -3.94 12.84
CA SER A 151 -13.61 -3.88 13.47
C SER A 151 -14.68 -3.40 12.48
N LEU A 152 -14.39 -2.33 11.73
CA LEU A 152 -15.27 -1.83 10.66
C LEU A 152 -15.44 -2.86 9.53
N GLY A 153 -14.36 -3.53 9.14
CA GLY A 153 -14.42 -4.59 8.13
C GLY A 153 -15.39 -5.70 8.51
N LYS A 154 -15.33 -6.18 9.76
CA LYS A 154 -16.27 -7.20 10.27
C LYS A 154 -17.71 -6.72 10.31
N GLU A 155 -17.94 -5.45 10.65
CA GLU A 155 -19.28 -4.86 10.66
C GLU A 155 -19.88 -4.80 9.25
N LEU A 156 -19.07 -4.38 8.27
CA LEU A 156 -19.49 -4.26 6.88
C LEU A 156 -19.40 -5.56 6.09
N GLN A 157 -18.81 -6.61 6.68
CA GLN A 157 -18.57 -7.92 6.07
C GLN A 157 -17.85 -7.82 4.72
N VAL A 158 -16.79 -7.00 4.65
CA VAL A 158 -15.98 -6.79 3.44
C VAL A 158 -14.65 -7.55 3.57
N PRO A 159 -14.46 -8.64 2.82
CA PRO A 159 -13.22 -9.40 2.83
C PRO A 159 -12.03 -8.60 2.30
N VAL A 160 -10.83 -8.89 2.80
CA VAL A 160 -9.57 -8.23 2.40
C VAL A 160 -9.37 -8.23 0.88
N TYR A 161 -9.56 -9.37 0.21
CA TYR A 161 -9.40 -9.45 -1.25
C TYR A 161 -10.44 -8.62 -2.03
N LYS A 162 -11.60 -8.34 -1.45
CA LYS A 162 -12.61 -7.45 -2.06
C LYS A 162 -12.22 -5.99 -1.85
N PHE A 163 -11.80 -5.64 -0.63
CA PHE A 163 -11.31 -4.29 -0.31
C PHE A 163 -10.09 -3.91 -1.17
N THR A 164 -9.17 -4.84 -1.37
CA THR A 164 -7.93 -4.63 -2.14
C THR A 164 -8.04 -4.96 -3.63
N LYS A 165 -9.27 -5.11 -4.17
CA LYS A 165 -9.52 -5.54 -5.57
C LYS A 165 -8.68 -4.77 -6.60
N GLU A 166 -8.77 -3.44 -6.59
CA GLU A 166 -8.05 -2.61 -7.57
C GLU A 166 -6.53 -2.75 -7.44
N ALA A 167 -6.02 -2.86 -6.21
CA ALA A 167 -4.59 -3.02 -5.95
C ALA A 167 -4.08 -4.39 -6.39
N LEU A 168 -4.84 -5.46 -6.13
CA LEU A 168 -4.53 -6.82 -6.56
C LEU A 168 -4.55 -6.93 -8.09
N ILE A 169 -5.55 -6.36 -8.76
CA ILE A 169 -5.61 -6.31 -10.23
C ILE A 169 -4.44 -5.51 -10.79
N ARG A 170 -4.09 -4.36 -10.18
CA ARG A 170 -2.94 -3.55 -10.62
C ARG A 170 -1.62 -4.33 -10.52
N LYS A 171 -1.45 -5.17 -9.49
CA LYS A 171 -0.22 -5.94 -9.26
C LYS A 171 -0.14 -7.23 -10.09
N PHE A 172 -1.22 -8.01 -10.11
CA PHE A 172 -1.22 -9.37 -10.66
C PHE A 172 -2.04 -9.55 -11.94
N GLY A 173 -2.85 -8.55 -12.31
CA GLY A 173 -3.73 -8.61 -13.47
C GLY A 173 -5.14 -9.10 -13.16
N GLU A 174 -6.06 -8.89 -14.12
CA GLU A 174 -7.47 -9.25 -13.99
C GLU A 174 -7.66 -10.77 -13.86
N GLN A 175 -6.98 -11.56 -14.70
CA GLN A 175 -7.09 -13.03 -14.68
C GLN A 175 -6.71 -13.62 -13.32
N TRP A 176 -5.61 -13.15 -12.73
CA TRP A 176 -5.19 -13.60 -11.40
C TRP A 176 -6.26 -13.29 -10.33
N TYR A 177 -6.89 -12.11 -10.43
CA TYR A 177 -7.96 -11.73 -9.51
C TYR A 177 -9.20 -12.60 -9.68
N GLU A 178 -9.60 -12.91 -10.92
CA GLU A 178 -10.72 -13.82 -11.21
C GLU A 178 -10.49 -15.22 -10.62
N GLU A 179 -9.27 -15.75 -10.70
CA GLU A 179 -8.90 -17.02 -10.07
C GLU A 179 -8.99 -16.94 -8.54
N LEU A 180 -8.58 -15.82 -7.94
CA LEU A 180 -8.75 -15.58 -6.51
C LEU A 180 -10.23 -15.53 -6.09
N GLU A 181 -11.09 -14.89 -6.89
CA GLU A 181 -12.53 -14.85 -6.65
C GLU A 181 -13.14 -16.26 -6.73
N ALA A 182 -12.73 -17.07 -7.71
CA ALA A 182 -13.20 -18.45 -7.86
C ALA A 182 -12.82 -19.31 -6.65
N VAL A 183 -11.58 -19.22 -6.17
CA VAL A 183 -11.14 -19.90 -4.94
C VAL A 183 -11.97 -19.44 -3.74
N ALA A 184 -12.17 -18.13 -3.58
CA ALA A 184 -12.96 -17.59 -2.47
C ALA A 184 -14.42 -18.08 -2.47
N ASP A 185 -15.03 -18.24 -3.64
CA ASP A 185 -16.39 -18.77 -3.76
C ASP A 185 -16.49 -20.26 -3.42
N HIS A 186 -15.40 -21.02 -3.57
CA HIS A 186 -15.33 -22.39 -3.06
C HIS A 186 -15.28 -22.43 -1.54
N PHE A 187 -14.50 -21.55 -0.90
CA PHE A 187 -14.40 -21.46 0.57
C PHE A 187 -15.72 -21.10 1.26
N ARG A 188 -16.63 -20.38 0.59
CA ARG A 188 -17.93 -19.98 1.17
C ARG A 188 -19.01 -21.06 1.10
N LYS A 189 -18.78 -22.14 0.34
CA LYS A 189 -19.75 -23.22 0.16
C LYS A 189 -19.60 -24.36 1.16
N ASP A 190 -18.52 -24.33 1.96
CA ASP A 190 -18.25 -25.24 3.08
C ASP A 190 -18.59 -24.59 4.42
#